data_AF-A0AAN8EYN2-F1
#
_entry.id   AF-A0AAN8EYN2-F1
#
_cell.length_a   1.000
_cell.length_b   1.000
_cell.length_c   1.000
_cell.angle_alpha   90.00
_cell.angle_beta   90.00
_cell.angle_gamma   90.00
#
_symmetry.space_group_name_H-M   'P 1'
#
loop_
_entity.id
_entity.type
_entity.pdbx_description
1 polymer ?
#
loop_
_entity_poly.entity_id
_entity_poly.type
_entity_poly.pdbx_seq_one_letter_code
_entity_poly.pdbx_strand_id
1 'polypeptide(L)'
;VVVQSRTNEKFDLECTLPSSSPDWFNLRIDELGEVSAQVKRSICSFPPVAKCMSIDFMLYTCDGEILPMETWAFSVDEEEQRTVWADDVKSQLYLQLSVMLRSAMVAARMTPLHRLASILALLDLSF
;
A
#
# COMPACT_ATOMS: atom_id res chain seq x y z
N VAL A 1 3.52 2.14 0.74
CA VAL A 1 4.06 0.79 0.44
C VAL A 1 3.91 0.39 -1.03
N VAL A 2 2.70 0.10 -1.54
CA VAL A 2 2.54 -0.46 -2.89
C VAL A 2 3.06 0.53 -3.95
N VAL A 3 2.67 1.81 -3.88
CA VAL A 3 3.20 2.87 -4.76
C VAL A 3 4.72 3.03 -4.61
N GLN A 4 5.23 3.08 -3.38
CA GLN A 4 6.68 3.17 -3.11
C GLN A 4 7.46 2.00 -3.70
N SER A 5 6.87 0.80 -3.77
CA SER A 5 7.56 -0.34 -4.41
C SER A 5 7.68 -0.21 -5.94
N ARG A 6 7.10 0.83 -6.55
CA ARG A 6 7.28 1.19 -7.96
C ARG A 6 8.20 2.39 -8.15
N THR A 7 8.56 3.09 -7.07
CA THR A 7 9.66 4.05 -7.13
C THR A 7 10.96 3.24 -7.12
N ASN A 8 11.90 3.53 -8.01
CA ASN A 8 13.16 2.78 -8.14
C ASN A 8 14.14 3.05 -6.96
N GLU A 9 13.61 3.48 -5.83
CA GLU A 9 14.34 3.87 -4.64
C GLU A 9 14.47 2.68 -3.69
N LYS A 10 15.68 2.47 -3.19
CA LYS A 10 15.91 1.47 -2.14
C LYS A 10 15.48 2.08 -0.81
N PHE A 11 14.46 1.48 -0.20
CA PHE A 11 14.00 1.84 1.13
C PHE A 11 14.74 0.98 2.16
N ASP A 12 15.68 1.59 2.86
CA ASP A 12 16.41 1.00 3.98
C ASP A 12 16.09 1.82 5.23
N LEU A 13 15.12 1.34 6.03
CA LEU A 13 14.68 2.00 7.25
C LEU A 13 15.18 1.19 8.44
N GLU A 14 15.93 1.86 9.32
CA GLU A 14 16.47 1.23 10.53
C GLU A 14 15.36 0.85 11.52
N CYS A 15 15.50 -0.33 12.13
CA CYS A 15 14.69 -0.73 13.27
C CYS A 15 15.08 0.11 14.49
N THR A 16 14.15 0.91 15.00
CA THR A 16 14.37 1.71 16.21
C THR A 16 13.75 1.07 17.45
N LEU A 17 14.35 1.35 18.61
CA LEU A 17 13.73 1.02 19.90
C LEU A 17 12.38 1.78 20.05
N PRO A 18 11.47 1.30 20.91
CA PRO A 18 10.19 1.95 21.14
C PRO A 18 10.38 3.41 21.54
N SER A 19 9.89 4.32 20.72
CA SER A 19 9.89 5.76 20.99
C SER A 19 8.59 6.18 21.69
N SER A 20 8.51 7.44 22.12
CA SER A 20 7.29 7.99 22.71
C SER A 20 6.12 8.10 21.73
N SER A 21 6.38 8.02 20.42
CA SER A 21 5.38 8.02 19.35
C SER A 21 5.53 6.74 18.50
N PRO A 22 4.77 5.66 18.81
CA PRO A 22 4.92 4.40 18.12
C PRO A 22 4.52 4.52 16.64
N ASP A 23 5.32 3.92 15.76
CA ASP A 23 4.99 3.79 14.35
C ASP A 23 3.72 2.94 14.18
N TRP A 24 2.87 3.32 13.22
CA TRP A 24 1.68 2.55 12.89
C TRP A 24 2.04 1.13 12.47
N PHE A 25 1.34 0.15 13.06
CA PHE A 25 1.57 -1.28 12.84
C PHE A 25 2.99 -1.75 13.16
N ASN A 26 3.74 -1.03 14.00
CA ASN A 26 5.15 -1.29 14.30
C ASN A 26 6.01 -1.34 13.03
N LEU A 27 5.69 -0.47 12.06
CA LEU A 27 6.35 -0.36 10.77
C LEU A 27 6.65 1.10 10.50
N ARG A 28 7.94 1.42 10.44
CA ARG A 28 8.39 2.71 9.94
C ARG A 28 8.17 2.76 8.44
N ILE A 29 7.31 3.68 7.99
CA ILE A 29 6.98 3.89 6.58
C ILE A 29 6.92 5.40 6.38
N ASP A 30 7.80 5.93 5.55
CA ASP A 30 7.74 7.35 5.19
C ASP A 30 6.53 7.57 4.26
N GLU A 31 5.73 8.60 4.51
CA GLU A 31 4.60 8.91 3.64
C GLU A 31 5.06 9.70 2.40
N LEU A 32 4.57 9.29 1.22
CA LEU A 32 4.68 10.10 0.01
C LEU A 32 3.58 11.16 0.02
N GLY A 33 3.94 12.43 0.19
CA GLY A 33 2.98 13.52 0.38
C GLY A 33 1.89 13.61 -0.70
N GLU A 34 2.25 13.39 -1.96
CA GLU A 34 1.31 13.38 -3.09
C GLU A 34 0.30 12.23 -3.00
N VAL A 35 0.78 11.02 -2.64
CA VAL A 35 -0.07 9.84 -2.45
C VAL A 35 -1.00 10.06 -1.26
N SER A 36 -0.48 10.56 -0.13
CA SER A 36 -1.29 10.87 1.04
C SER A 36 -2.36 11.93 0.73
N ALA A 37 -2.03 12.96 -0.05
CA ALA A 37 -3.00 13.95 -0.49
C ALA A 37 -4.09 13.35 -1.38
N GLN A 38 -3.72 12.48 -2.32
CA GLN A 38 -4.68 11.81 -3.20
C GLN A 38 -5.61 10.88 -2.41
N VAL A 39 -5.07 10.08 -1.51
CA VAL A 39 -5.88 9.20 -0.64
C VAL A 39 -6.85 10.00 0.23
N LYS A 40 -6.40 11.12 0.82
CA LYS A 40 -7.26 12.03 1.60
C LYS A 40 -8.37 12.68 0.78
N ARG A 41 -8.16 12.91 -0.52
CA ARG A 41 -9.21 13.39 -1.44
C ARG A 41 -10.21 12.29 -1.79
N SER A 42 -9.73 11.06 -1.96
CA SER A 42 -10.59 9.92 -2.31
C SER A 42 -11.41 9.40 -1.14
N ILE A 43 -10.91 9.54 0.09
CA ILE A 43 -11.61 9.11 1.32
C ILE A 43 -12.21 10.33 2.02
N CYS A 44 -13.48 10.62 1.74
CA CYS A 44 -14.16 11.80 2.30
C CYS A 44 -14.56 11.66 3.78
N SER A 45 -14.66 10.43 4.31
CA SER A 45 -15.08 10.17 5.69
C SER A 45 -14.52 8.84 6.21
N PHE A 46 -14.23 8.75 7.51
CA PHE A 46 -13.82 7.51 8.18
C PHE A 46 -14.88 7.08 9.21
N PRO A 47 -15.27 5.78 9.26
CA PRO A 47 -14.88 4.72 8.33
C PRO A 47 -15.40 4.99 6.90
N PRO A 48 -14.67 4.59 5.85
CA PRO A 48 -15.13 4.77 4.48
C PRO A 48 -16.44 4.01 4.25
N VAL A 49 -17.38 4.62 3.53
CA VAL A 49 -18.62 3.92 3.09
C VAL A 49 -18.28 2.83 2.06
N ALA A 50 -17.16 2.99 1.34
CA ALA A 50 -16.68 2.02 0.37
C ALA A 50 -16.08 0.79 1.06
N LYS A 51 -16.63 -0.39 0.76
CA LYS A 51 -16.17 -1.69 1.29
C LYS A 51 -14.86 -2.19 0.67
N CYS A 52 -14.40 -1.53 -0.39
CA CYS A 52 -13.20 -1.89 -1.14
C CYS A 52 -12.49 -0.61 -1.59
N MET A 53 -11.16 -0.66 -1.55
CA MET A 53 -10.24 0.33 -2.11
C MET A 53 -9.30 -0.39 -3.06
N SER A 54 -9.09 0.16 -4.25
CA SER A 54 -8.11 -0.36 -5.19
C SER A 54 -7.04 0.69 -5.54
N ILE A 55 -5.84 0.21 -5.85
CA ILE A 55 -4.75 0.98 -6.45
C ILE A 55 -4.45 0.32 -7.79
N ASP A 56 -4.66 1.07 -8.86
CA ASP A 56 -4.45 0.61 -10.23
C ASP A 56 -3.16 1.19 -10.80
N PHE A 57 -2.32 0.31 -11.33
CA PHE A 57 -1.13 0.70 -12.09
C PHE A 57 -1.41 0.56 -13.57
N MET A 58 -1.27 1.67 -14.28
CA MET A 58 -1.49 1.77 -15.71
C MET A 58 -0.19 2.20 -16.39
N LEU A 59 0.12 1.60 -17.54
CA LEU A 59 1.22 1.99 -18.40
C LEU A 59 0.66 2.83 -19.56
N TYR A 60 1.17 4.03 -19.72
CA TYR A 60 0.86 4.90 -20.85
C TYR A 60 1.93 4.69 -21.93
N THR A 61 1.50 4.30 -23.13
CA THR A 61 2.42 4.06 -24.26
C THR A 61 2.57 5.32 -25.12
N CYS A 62 3.67 5.41 -25.88
CA CYS A 62 3.91 6.53 -26.79
C CYS A 62 2.84 6.67 -27.88
N ASP A 63 2.15 5.57 -28.19
CA ASP A 63 1.05 5.53 -29.17
C ASP A 63 -0.28 6.04 -28.58
N GLY A 64 -0.27 6.48 -27.32
CA GLY A 64 -1.44 7.03 -26.61
C GLY A 64 -2.36 5.97 -26.03
N GLU A 65 -1.95 4.70 -26.02
CA GLU A 65 -2.72 3.61 -25.42
C GLU A 65 -2.44 3.50 -23.92
N ILE A 66 -3.44 3.02 -23.18
CA ILE A 66 -3.37 2.77 -21.74
C ILE A 66 -3.48 1.27 -21.52
N LEU A 67 -2.44 0.68 -20.95
CA LEU A 67 -2.40 -0.73 -20.60
C LEU A 67 -2.51 -0.91 -19.08
N PRO A 68 -3.60 -1.49 -18.55
CA PRO A 68 -3.70 -1.87 -17.15
C PRO A 68 -2.68 -2.98 -16.84
N MET A 69 -1.75 -2.70 -15.92
CA MET A 69 -0.68 -3.63 -15.59
C MET A 69 -1.02 -4.46 -14.34
N GLU A 70 -1.56 -3.80 -13.32
CA GLU A 70 -1.76 -4.42 -12.01
C GLU A 70 -2.82 -3.67 -11.20
N THR A 71 -3.64 -4.39 -10.45
CA THR A 71 -4.60 -3.83 -9.50
C THR A 71 -4.39 -4.45 -8.12
N TRP A 72 -4.18 -3.60 -7.11
CA TRP A 72 -4.14 -3.98 -5.71
C TRP A 72 -5.44 -3.60 -5.03
N ALA A 73 -6.24 -4.56 -4.60
CA ALA A 73 -7.49 -4.32 -3.89
C ALA A 73 -7.37 -4.68 -2.40
N PHE A 74 -7.94 -3.82 -1.56
CA PHE A 74 -8.16 -4.03 -0.14
C PHE A 74 -9.65 -3.92 0.14
N SER A 75 -10.27 -4.99 0.64
CA SER A 75 -11.68 -5.03 0.96
C SER A 75 -11.92 -5.61 2.35
N VAL A 76 -12.99 -5.15 2.99
CA VAL A 76 -13.47 -5.71 4.26
C VAL A 76 -14.77 -6.46 3.97
N ASP A 77 -14.80 -7.73 4.33
CA ASP A 77 -16.01 -8.54 4.26
C ASP A 77 -16.76 -8.47 5.60
N GLU A 78 -18.02 -8.04 5.56
CA GLU A 78 -18.85 -7.83 6.76
C GLU A 78 -19.65 -9.08 7.15
N GLU A 79 -19.77 -10.10 6.28
CA GLU A 79 -20.64 -11.25 6.53
C GLU A 79 -20.14 -12.16 7.67
N GLU A 80 -18.83 -12.17 7.95
CA GLU A 80 -18.24 -13.17 8.85
C GLU A 80 -17.79 -12.62 10.23
N GLN A 81 -17.78 -11.31 10.44
CA GLN A 81 -16.99 -10.69 11.52
C GLN A 81 -17.78 -10.11 12.70
N ARG A 82 -19.12 -10.15 12.69
CA ARG A 82 -19.94 -9.60 13.80
C ARG A 82 -19.82 -10.34 15.14
N THR A 83 -19.27 -11.55 15.16
CA THR A 83 -19.23 -12.41 16.36
C THR A 83 -17.88 -12.42 17.09
N VAL A 84 -16.79 -11.95 16.49
CA VAL A 84 -15.42 -12.16 17.02
C VAL A 84 -14.79 -10.88 17.61
N TRP A 85 -15.35 -9.70 17.34
CA TRP A 85 -14.68 -8.42 17.57
C TRP A 85 -14.95 -7.72 18.91
N ALA A 86 -15.70 -8.34 19.82
CA ALA A 86 -16.28 -7.63 20.95
C ALA A 86 -15.33 -7.38 22.14
N ASP A 87 -14.36 -8.26 22.47
CA ASP A 87 -13.78 -8.21 23.83
C ASP A 87 -12.24 -8.12 23.99
N ASP A 88 -11.39 -8.33 22.97
CA ASP A 88 -9.91 -8.16 23.16
C ASP A 88 -9.14 -7.82 21.86
N VAL A 89 -9.86 -7.28 20.87
CA VAL A 89 -9.45 -7.38 19.45
C VAL A 89 -8.48 -6.30 19.00
N LYS A 90 -8.32 -5.20 19.75
CA LYS A 90 -7.46 -4.08 19.30
C LYS A 90 -6.00 -4.51 19.11
N SER A 91 -5.45 -5.30 20.04
CA SER A 91 -4.06 -5.74 19.98
C SER A 91 -3.84 -6.84 18.93
N GLN A 92 -4.77 -7.80 18.83
CA GLN A 92 -4.66 -8.90 17.88
C GLN A 92 -4.86 -8.45 16.43
N LEU A 93 -5.89 -7.65 16.16
CA LEU A 93 -6.15 -7.09 14.83
C LEU A 93 -4.98 -6.21 14.39
N TYR A 94 -4.43 -5.39 15.29
CA TYR A 94 -3.25 -4.57 15.00
C TYR A 94 -2.05 -5.42 14.58
N LEU A 95 -1.79 -6.53 15.28
CA LEU A 95 -0.71 -7.45 14.92
C LEU A 95 -0.97 -8.16 13.59
N GLN A 96 -2.21 -8.61 13.34
CA GLN A 96 -2.59 -9.23 12.07
C GLN A 96 -2.44 -8.27 10.89
N LEU A 97 -2.85 -7.01 11.05
CA LEU A 97 -2.66 -5.97 10.05
C LEU A 97 -1.16 -5.65 9.83
N SER A 98 -0.34 -5.66 10.88
CA SER A 98 1.12 -5.54 10.76
C SER A 98 1.72 -6.65 9.90
N VAL A 99 1.32 -7.90 10.13
CA VAL A 99 1.76 -9.05 9.32
C VAL A 99 1.28 -8.91 7.87
N MET A 100 0.02 -8.56 7.66
CA MET A 100 -0.55 -8.33 6.33
C MET A 100 0.22 -7.26 5.55
N LEU A 101 0.56 -6.14 6.19
CA LEU A 101 1.34 -5.06 5.58
C LEU A 101 2.75 -5.52 5.20
N ARG A 102 3.43 -6.27 6.07
CA ARG A 102 4.76 -6.86 5.77
C ARG A 102 4.67 -7.80 4.57
N SER A 103 3.65 -8.65 4.51
CA SER A 103 3.40 -9.54 3.37
C SER A 103 3.18 -8.75 2.08
N ALA A 104 2.38 -7.68 2.12
CA ALA A 104 2.17 -6.79 0.98
C ALA A 104 3.46 -6.10 0.52
N MET A 105 4.33 -5.66 1.44
CA MET A 105 5.65 -5.08 1.11
C MET A 105 6.53 -6.02 0.31
N VAL A 106 6.51 -7.32 0.65
CA VAL A 106 7.27 -8.35 -0.06
C VAL A 106 6.60 -8.68 -1.38
N ALA A 107 5.30 -8.99 -1.36
CA ALA A 107 4.54 -9.38 -2.55
C ALA A 107 4.60 -8.30 -3.64
N ALA A 108 4.52 -7.01 -3.26
CA ALA A 108 4.60 -5.91 -4.22
C ALA A 108 5.92 -5.90 -5.01
N ARG A 109 7.04 -6.33 -4.43
CA ARG A 109 8.35 -6.41 -5.10
C ARG A 109 8.55 -7.67 -5.95
N MET A 110 7.70 -8.68 -5.75
CA MET A 110 7.78 -9.94 -6.50
C MET A 110 7.00 -9.91 -7.82
N THR A 111 6.22 -8.85 -8.04
CA THR A 111 5.39 -8.70 -9.24
C THR A 111 6.24 -8.36 -10.48
N PRO A 112 5.81 -8.76 -11.68
CA PRO A 112 6.51 -8.38 -12.92
C PRO A 112 6.64 -6.87 -13.10
N LEU A 113 5.63 -6.11 -12.68
CA LEU A 113 5.61 -4.66 -12.80
C LEU A 113 6.73 -3.99 -11.98
N HIS A 114 7.13 -4.56 -10.83
CA HIS A 114 8.27 -4.04 -10.07
C HIS A 114 9.55 -4.03 -10.91
N ARG A 115 9.83 -5.13 -11.63
CA ARG A 115 11.00 -5.23 -12.51
C ARG A 115 10.91 -4.27 -13.69
N LEU A 116 9.72 -4.14 -14.27
CA LEU A 116 9.49 -3.22 -15.39
C LEU A 116 9.71 -1.77 -14.96
N ALA A 117 9.21 -1.37 -13.78
CA ALA A 117 9.41 -0.01 -13.25
C ALA A 117 10.89 0.33 -13.09
N SER A 118 11.71 -0.61 -12.59
CA SER A 118 13.17 -0.41 -12.52
C SER A 118 13.83 -0.26 -13.89
N ILE A 119 13.37 -1.01 -14.90
CA ILE A 119 13.90 -0.90 -16.28
C ILE A 119 13.50 0.43 -16.90
N LEU A 120 12.24 0.85 -16.78
CA LEU A 120 11.75 2.11 -17.31
C LEU A 120 12.49 3.31 -16.70
N ALA A 121 12.76 3.25 -15.39
CA ALA A 121 13.55 4.26 -14.69
C ALA A 121 15.03 4.30 -15.15
N LEU A 122 15.63 3.16 -15.53
CA LEU A 122 17.00 3.13 -16.08
C LEU A 122 17.09 3.70 -17.50
N LEU A 123 15.98 3.69 -18.24
CA LEU A 123 15.92 4.17 -19.62
C LEU A 123 15.51 5.64 -19.74
N ASP A 124 15.31 6.35 -18.60
CA ASP A 124 14.73 7.72 -18.56
C ASP A 124 13.44 7.84 -19.40
N LEU A 125 12.69 6.75 -19.55
CA LEU A 125 11.43 6.71 -20.29
C LEU A 125 10.23 7.14 -19.41
N SER A 126 10.49 7.71 -18.24
CA SER A 126 9.45 8.32 -17.40
C SER A 126 8.96 9.62 -18.04
N PHE A 127 7.86 9.53 -18.78
CA PHE A 127 7.04 10.67 -19.20
C PHE A 127 5.92 10.93 -18.20
#